data_AF-A0AAY4D5V0-F1
#
_entry.id   AF-A0AAY4D5V0-F1
#
_cell.length_a   1.000
_cell.length_b   1.000
_cell.length_c   1.000
_cell.angle_alpha   90.00
_cell.angle_beta   90.00
_cell.angle_gamma   90.00
#
_symmetry.space_group_name_H-M   'P 1'
#
loop_
_entity.id
_entity.type
_entity.pdbx_description
1 polymer ?
#
loop_
_entity_poly.entity_id
_entity_poly.type
_entity_poly.pdbx_seq_one_letter_code
_entity_poly.pdbx_strand_id
1 'polypeptide(L)'
;MPILLFLIDTSASMNQRTYLGTTYLDIAKGAVEIFMKLRARDPASRGDRYMLVTFDEPPYGVKAGWKENHATFMSELKNLQASGLTTMGHALRAAFDLLNLNRLASGIDNYGQGRNPFFLEPAVIITITDGNKLTHSSGVSDELHLPLNSPLPGSELTKEPFRWDQRLFALVLRLPGAAGPDCEQLGSVPTDDSAITQMCEVTGGRSYCVRTQRMLNQCLESLVQKVLSGVVINFEKTGPDPPLVGEDGLVEPSRPVASFSPQPWHSCHKLIYVRPNPKTGVPVGHWPIPESFWPDQNSPTLPPRSAHPVVRFSCVDCEPMVIDKLPFDKYELEPSPLTQYILERKSPHMCWQVFVNCSGKHSEAAQPFGYLKASTTLTCVNLFVMPYNYPVLLPLLDDLFKVHKLKPTLKWRQAFEIYLKSMPPYFLLPLKKALRMMGAPNLISDNMDCGLSYSVISYLKKLSQQVVPEDHALSSA
;
A
#
# COMPACT_ATOMS: atom_id res chain seq x y z
N MET A 1 5.90 13.08 -3.29
CA MET A 1 7.29 12.83 -3.73
C MET A 1 7.64 11.42 -3.32
N PRO A 2 8.05 10.53 -4.24
CA PRO A 2 8.40 9.16 -3.86
C PRO A 2 9.80 9.09 -3.26
N ILE A 3 9.97 8.16 -2.33
CA ILE A 3 11.24 7.80 -1.71
C ILE A 3 11.72 6.51 -2.38
N LEU A 4 12.96 6.50 -2.84
CA LEU A 4 13.61 5.33 -3.42
C LEU A 4 14.76 4.94 -2.50
N LEU A 5 14.61 3.81 -1.81
CA LEU A 5 15.61 3.28 -0.91
C LEU A 5 16.31 2.12 -1.59
N PHE A 6 17.61 2.27 -1.84
CA PHE A 6 18.45 1.19 -2.32
C PHE A 6 19.01 0.43 -1.13
N LEU A 7 18.66 -0.85 -1.04
CA LEU A 7 19.20 -1.76 -0.05
C LEU A 7 20.22 -2.66 -0.74
N ILE A 8 21.51 -2.37 -0.55
CA ILE A 8 22.59 -3.08 -1.25
C ILE A 8 23.22 -4.08 -0.31
N ASP A 9 23.21 -5.35 -0.71
CA ASP A 9 23.97 -6.39 -0.05
C ASP A 9 25.47 -6.08 -0.16
N THR A 10 26.09 -5.83 0.99
CA THR A 10 27.52 -5.59 1.14
C THR A 10 28.23 -6.78 1.77
N SER A 11 27.61 -7.96 1.80
CA SER A 11 28.23 -9.16 2.37
C SER A 11 29.44 -9.65 1.56
N ALA A 12 30.26 -10.48 2.19
CA ALA A 12 31.47 -11.02 1.56
C ALA A 12 31.19 -11.85 0.28
N SER A 13 30.01 -12.46 0.16
CA SER A 13 29.64 -13.28 -1.01
C SER A 13 29.44 -12.45 -2.28
N MET A 14 29.20 -11.14 -2.14
CA MET A 14 29.11 -10.19 -3.26
C MET A 14 30.45 -9.93 -3.96
N ASN A 15 31.57 -10.45 -3.43
CA ASN A 15 32.89 -10.40 -4.08
C ASN A 15 33.07 -11.41 -5.23
N GLN A 16 32.13 -12.33 -5.42
CA GLN A 16 32.21 -13.30 -6.52
C GLN A 16 32.23 -12.60 -7.88
N ARG A 17 33.06 -13.12 -8.79
CA ARG A 17 33.26 -12.55 -10.13
C ARG A 17 32.34 -13.19 -11.15
N THR A 18 31.81 -12.37 -12.04
CA THR A 18 31.03 -12.81 -13.20
C THR A 18 31.91 -13.07 -14.41
N TYR A 19 31.31 -13.62 -15.47
CA TYR A 19 31.91 -13.71 -16.80
C TYR A 19 32.36 -12.35 -17.37
N LEU A 20 31.87 -11.22 -16.85
CA LEU A 20 32.27 -9.87 -17.24
C LEU A 20 33.57 -9.40 -16.57
N GLY A 21 34.12 -10.19 -15.62
CA GLY A 21 35.31 -9.86 -14.86
C GLY A 21 35.08 -8.94 -13.66
N THR A 22 33.87 -8.40 -13.51
CA THR A 22 33.43 -7.54 -12.38
C THR A 22 32.78 -8.36 -11.26
N THR A 23 32.81 -7.83 -10.04
CA THR A 23 32.12 -8.44 -8.89
C THR A 23 30.62 -8.17 -8.93
N TYR A 24 29.84 -8.91 -8.14
CA TYR A 24 28.41 -8.64 -7.99
C TYR A 24 28.14 -7.26 -7.39
N LEU A 25 28.99 -6.81 -6.45
CA LEU A 25 28.87 -5.46 -5.88
C LEU A 25 29.07 -4.38 -6.95
N ASP A 26 30.04 -4.55 -7.85
CA ASP A 26 30.27 -3.60 -8.96
C ASP A 26 29.05 -3.55 -9.90
N ILE A 27 28.44 -4.71 -10.18
CA ILE A 27 27.21 -4.79 -10.98
C ILE A 27 26.05 -4.11 -10.25
N ALA A 28 25.92 -4.30 -8.93
CA ALA A 28 24.89 -3.63 -8.12
C ALA A 28 25.04 -2.11 -8.16
N LYS A 29 26.25 -1.58 -7.96
CA LYS A 29 26.54 -0.14 -8.08
C LYS A 29 26.18 0.38 -9.48
N GLY A 30 26.61 -0.33 -10.53
CA GLY A 30 26.27 0.02 -11.90
C GLY A 30 24.76 0.00 -12.18
N ALA A 31 24.02 -0.97 -11.62
CA ALA A 31 22.57 -1.06 -11.73
C ALA A 31 21.87 0.15 -11.11
N VAL A 32 22.33 0.62 -9.94
CA VAL A 32 21.81 1.84 -9.29
C VAL A 32 22.05 3.06 -10.17
N GLU A 33 23.25 3.23 -10.73
CA GLU A 33 23.54 4.35 -11.62
C GLU A 33 22.68 4.33 -12.90
N ILE A 34 22.50 3.16 -13.50
CA ILE A 34 21.63 2.99 -14.68
C ILE A 34 20.19 3.32 -14.30
N PHE A 35 19.70 2.82 -13.17
CA PHE A 35 18.37 3.11 -12.68
C PHE A 35 18.14 4.61 -12.53
N MET A 36 19.05 5.32 -11.86
CA MET A 36 18.94 6.77 -11.66
C MET A 36 18.93 7.53 -13.00
N LYS A 37 19.74 7.11 -13.98
CA LYS A 37 19.75 7.68 -15.34
C LYS A 37 18.44 7.43 -16.08
N LEU A 38 17.86 6.23 -15.95
CA LEU A 38 16.56 5.90 -16.54
C LEU A 38 15.44 6.72 -15.88
N ARG A 39 15.45 6.82 -14.55
CA ARG A 39 14.46 7.58 -13.77
C ARG A 39 14.53 9.08 -14.05
N ALA A 40 15.71 9.64 -14.27
CA ALA A 40 15.90 11.05 -14.61
C ALA A 40 15.28 11.45 -15.97
N ARG A 41 14.90 10.49 -16.81
CA ARG A 41 14.16 10.76 -18.06
C ARG A 41 12.72 11.19 -17.80
N ASP A 42 12.14 10.81 -16.66
CA ASP A 42 10.79 11.19 -16.24
C ASP A 42 10.84 12.56 -15.53
N PRO A 43 10.13 13.60 -16.02
CA PRO A 43 10.06 14.90 -15.34
C PRO A 43 9.57 14.83 -13.89
N ALA A 44 8.78 13.80 -13.53
CA ALA A 44 8.31 13.59 -12.17
C ALA A 44 9.43 13.27 -11.18
N SER A 45 10.62 12.88 -11.65
CA SER A 45 11.74 12.45 -10.79
C SER A 45 12.43 13.58 -10.04
N ARG A 46 12.13 14.85 -10.34
CA ARG A 46 12.79 16.02 -9.73
C ARG A 46 12.55 16.14 -8.23
N GLY A 47 11.47 15.55 -7.72
CA GLY A 47 11.14 15.51 -6.30
C GLY A 47 11.53 14.20 -5.62
N ASP A 48 12.15 13.25 -6.32
CA ASP A 48 12.47 11.94 -5.76
C ASP A 48 13.58 12.06 -4.71
N ARG A 49 13.45 11.30 -3.63
CA ARG A 49 14.47 11.19 -2.59
C ARG A 49 15.16 9.83 -2.68
N TYR A 50 16.48 9.82 -2.68
CA TYR A 50 17.28 8.59 -2.73
C TYR A 50 17.90 8.33 -1.36
N MET A 51 17.73 7.11 -0.87
CA MET A 51 18.33 6.64 0.39
C MET A 51 19.17 5.39 0.12
N LEU A 52 20.23 5.19 0.90
CA LEU A 52 21.13 4.06 0.77
C LEU A 52 21.28 3.35 2.12
N VAL A 53 20.97 2.05 2.11
CA VAL A 53 21.12 1.15 3.26
C VAL A 53 21.95 -0.07 2.85
N THR A 54 22.81 -0.54 3.74
CA THR A 54 23.70 -1.70 3.56
C THR A 54 23.40 -2.79 4.58
N PHE A 55 24.09 -3.93 4.50
CA PHE A 55 23.98 -5.04 5.45
C PHE A 55 24.91 -4.88 6.68
N ASP A 56 25.47 -3.69 6.87
CA ASP A 56 26.29 -3.40 8.04
C ASP A 56 25.43 -3.34 9.31
N GLU A 57 26.03 -3.65 10.45
CA GLU A 57 25.34 -3.60 11.73
C GLU A 57 24.95 -2.15 12.10
N PRO A 58 23.81 -1.94 12.78
CA PRO A 58 23.45 -0.64 13.33
C PRO A 58 24.57 -0.12 14.26
N PRO A 59 24.93 1.18 14.21
CA PRO A 59 24.29 2.28 13.47
C PRO A 59 24.75 2.45 12.01
N TYR A 60 25.74 1.68 11.55
CA TYR A 60 26.46 1.94 10.30
C TYR A 60 25.73 1.49 9.02
N GLY A 61 24.61 0.79 9.14
CA GLY A 61 23.83 0.30 8.00
C GLY A 61 23.21 1.40 7.14
N VAL A 62 22.89 2.58 7.70
CA VAL A 62 22.32 3.71 6.93
C VAL A 62 23.47 4.60 6.44
N LYS A 63 23.68 4.64 5.12
CA LYS A 63 24.73 5.47 4.49
C LYS A 63 24.20 6.82 4.03
N ALA A 64 22.96 6.87 3.56
CA ALA A 64 22.30 8.11 3.16
C ALA A 64 20.81 8.10 3.58
N GLY A 65 20.43 9.03 4.47
CA GLY A 65 19.12 9.11 5.11
C GLY A 65 18.28 10.33 4.71
N TRP A 66 17.58 10.97 5.67
CA TRP A 66 16.61 12.03 5.37
C TRP A 66 17.23 13.39 5.08
N LYS A 67 18.41 13.69 5.65
CA LYS A 67 19.11 14.96 5.49
C LYS A 67 20.07 14.98 4.30
N GLU A 68 20.42 13.82 3.75
CA GLU A 68 21.48 13.70 2.76
C GLU A 68 21.06 14.12 1.36
N ASN A 69 22.01 14.70 0.62
CA ASN A 69 21.80 15.12 -0.75
C ASN A 69 22.29 14.05 -1.75
N HIS A 70 22.00 14.28 -3.03
CA HIS A 70 22.39 13.37 -4.12
C HIS A 70 23.91 13.16 -4.21
N ALA A 71 24.73 14.17 -3.88
CA ALA A 71 26.18 14.05 -3.94
C ALA A 71 26.72 13.13 -2.82
N THR A 72 26.22 13.25 -1.59
CA THR A 72 26.56 12.33 -0.50
C THR A 72 26.17 10.90 -0.86
N PHE A 73 24.94 10.69 -1.36
CA PHE A 73 24.46 9.39 -1.82
C PHE A 73 25.41 8.75 -2.83
N MET A 74 25.81 9.50 -3.87
CA MET A 74 26.70 8.99 -4.91
C MET A 74 28.12 8.72 -4.40
N SER A 75 28.60 9.50 -3.43
CA SER A 75 29.90 9.27 -2.78
C SER A 75 29.89 7.97 -1.99
N GLU A 76 28.88 7.79 -1.13
CA GLU A 76 28.72 6.57 -0.32
C GLU A 76 28.54 5.32 -1.20
N LEU A 77 27.72 5.40 -2.25
CA LEU A 77 27.53 4.30 -3.20
C LEU A 77 28.85 3.84 -3.84
N LYS A 78 29.70 4.78 -4.23
CA LYS A 78 31.01 4.47 -4.84
C LYS A 78 31.94 3.78 -3.84
N ASN A 79 31.92 4.22 -2.58
CA ASN A 79 32.82 3.76 -1.54
C ASN A 79 32.41 2.43 -0.88
N LEU A 80 31.22 1.89 -1.17
CA LEU A 80 30.78 0.60 -0.61
C LEU A 80 31.81 -0.50 -0.83
N GLN A 81 32.03 -1.31 0.20
CA GLN A 81 32.89 -2.49 0.18
C GLN A 81 32.06 -3.72 0.50
N ALA A 82 32.37 -4.84 -0.17
CA ALA A 82 31.72 -6.11 0.10
C ALA A 82 32.47 -6.83 1.24
N SER A 83 32.04 -6.59 2.47
CA SER A 83 32.58 -7.18 3.69
C SER A 83 31.46 -7.48 4.67
N GLY A 84 31.53 -8.60 5.38
CA GLY A 84 30.59 -8.95 6.45
C GLY A 84 29.62 -10.07 6.07
N LEU A 85 28.59 -10.21 6.89
CA LEU A 85 27.61 -11.29 6.83
C LEU A 85 26.34 -10.87 6.07
N THR A 86 25.54 -11.85 5.63
CA THR A 86 24.25 -11.63 4.96
C THR A 86 23.12 -11.41 5.98
N THR A 87 23.14 -10.25 6.66
CA THR A 87 22.19 -9.86 7.72
C THR A 87 20.88 -9.26 7.18
N MET A 88 20.35 -9.83 6.08
CA MET A 88 19.21 -9.27 5.32
C MET A 88 18.01 -8.87 6.19
N GLY A 89 17.65 -9.68 7.20
CA GLY A 89 16.52 -9.39 8.07
C GLY A 89 16.69 -8.11 8.91
N HIS A 90 17.89 -7.88 9.44
CA HIS A 90 18.20 -6.66 10.20
C HIS A 90 18.25 -5.44 9.27
N ALA A 91 18.85 -5.59 8.09
CA ALA A 91 18.97 -4.51 7.12
C ALA A 91 17.61 -4.06 6.55
N LEU A 92 16.72 -5.01 6.23
CA LEU A 92 15.33 -4.72 5.84
C LEU A 92 14.57 -4.04 6.98
N ARG A 93 14.76 -4.49 8.21
CA ARG A 93 14.13 -3.85 9.37
C ARG A 93 14.58 -2.40 9.53
N ALA A 94 15.89 -2.15 9.49
CA ALA A 94 16.44 -0.80 9.56
C ALA A 94 15.92 0.09 8.42
N ALA A 95 15.77 -0.45 7.21
CA ALA A 95 15.18 0.28 6.08
C ALA A 95 13.71 0.66 6.33
N PHE A 96 12.89 -0.27 6.84
CA PHE A 96 11.49 0.04 7.19
C PHE A 96 11.41 1.05 8.33
N ASP A 97 12.22 0.89 9.36
CA ASP A 97 12.26 1.81 10.50
C ASP A 97 12.64 3.22 10.05
N LEU A 98 13.66 3.35 9.18
CA LEU A 98 14.08 4.63 8.57
C LEU A 98 12.93 5.30 7.80
N LEU A 99 12.17 4.54 7.01
CA LEU A 99 11.02 5.06 6.26
C LEU A 99 9.85 5.45 7.17
N ASN A 100 9.72 4.84 8.34
CA ASN A 100 8.60 5.05 9.25
C ASN A 100 8.81 6.21 10.25
N LEU A 101 10.04 6.73 10.38
CA LEU A 101 10.43 7.76 11.37
C LEU A 101 9.47 8.96 11.41
N ASN A 102 9.15 9.54 10.24
CA ASN A 102 8.45 10.82 10.16
C ASN A 102 6.94 10.69 9.93
N ARG A 103 6.41 9.47 9.81
CA ARG A 103 5.01 9.24 9.37
C ARG A 103 3.97 9.67 10.39
N LEU A 104 4.26 9.47 11.68
CA LEU A 104 3.39 9.92 12.77
C LEU A 104 3.42 11.45 12.93
N ALA A 105 4.60 12.07 12.86
CA ALA A 105 4.75 13.52 12.98
C ALA A 105 4.14 14.28 11.79
N SER A 106 4.27 13.74 10.58
CA SER A 106 3.64 14.30 9.37
C SER A 106 2.12 14.07 9.30
N GLY A 107 1.56 13.26 10.20
CA GLY A 107 0.13 12.95 10.24
C GLY A 107 -0.34 12.01 9.13
N ILE A 108 0.57 11.32 8.44
CA ILE A 108 0.23 10.32 7.41
C ILE A 108 -0.46 9.13 8.07
N ASP A 109 0.12 8.61 9.15
CA ASP A 109 -0.43 7.50 9.90
C ASP A 109 -1.40 8.01 10.97
N ASN A 110 -2.65 8.24 10.59
CA ASN A 110 -3.71 8.81 11.43
C ASN A 110 -4.53 7.73 12.19
N TYR A 111 -3.89 6.99 13.11
CA TYR A 111 -4.51 5.87 13.83
C TYR A 111 -5.86 6.22 14.49
N GLY A 112 -6.87 5.39 14.24
CA GLY A 112 -8.22 5.55 14.79
C GLY A 112 -9.10 6.60 14.11
N GLN A 113 -8.63 7.21 13.00
CA GLN A 113 -9.36 8.22 12.23
C GLN A 113 -9.65 7.74 10.78
N GLY A 114 -9.72 6.43 10.57
CA GLY A 114 -9.82 5.83 9.24
C GLY A 114 -8.51 5.95 8.46
N ARG A 115 -8.39 5.24 7.34
CA ARG A 115 -7.18 5.22 6.50
C ARG A 115 -7.41 6.05 5.25
N ASN A 116 -6.65 7.14 5.08
CA ASN A 116 -6.82 8.04 3.94
C ASN A 116 -5.87 7.66 2.80
N PRO A 117 -6.35 7.14 1.65
CA PRO A 117 -5.46 6.75 0.54
C PRO A 117 -4.68 7.92 -0.05
N PHE A 118 -5.13 9.15 0.18
CA PHE A 118 -4.50 10.39 -0.30
C PHE A 118 -3.44 10.96 0.67
N PHE A 119 -3.25 10.39 1.86
CA PHE A 119 -2.12 10.69 2.72
C PHE A 119 -1.01 9.67 2.44
N LEU A 120 -0.01 10.10 1.68
CA LEU A 120 0.94 9.22 1.02
C LEU A 120 2.36 9.73 1.17
N GLU A 121 3.25 8.79 1.46
CA GLU A 121 4.69 8.95 1.30
C GLU A 121 5.21 7.68 0.63
N PRO A 122 4.98 7.57 -0.70
CA PRO A 122 5.22 6.34 -1.42
C PRO A 122 6.71 6.00 -1.40
N ALA A 123 7.05 4.79 -0.96
CA ALA A 123 8.42 4.32 -0.89
C ALA A 123 8.62 3.04 -1.70
N VAL A 124 9.71 2.98 -2.44
CA VAL A 124 10.13 1.80 -3.20
C VAL A 124 11.48 1.37 -2.68
N ILE A 125 11.54 0.17 -2.12
CA ILE A 125 12.79 -0.45 -1.69
C ILE A 125 13.28 -1.34 -2.82
N ILE A 126 14.51 -1.13 -3.27
CA ILE A 126 15.17 -1.94 -4.28
C ILE A 126 16.32 -2.66 -3.61
N THR A 127 16.11 -3.94 -3.29
CA THR A 127 17.14 -4.79 -2.69
C THR A 127 17.95 -5.46 -3.78
N ILE A 128 19.27 -5.31 -3.75
CA ILE A 128 20.19 -6.00 -4.67
C ILE A 128 21.04 -6.96 -3.85
N THR A 129 20.96 -8.25 -4.15
CA THR A 129 21.61 -9.33 -3.40
C THR A 129 21.99 -10.47 -4.35
N ASP A 130 22.89 -11.35 -3.91
CA ASP A 130 23.22 -12.59 -4.62
C ASP A 130 22.17 -13.71 -4.42
N GLY A 131 21.25 -13.55 -3.44
CA GLY A 131 20.22 -14.53 -3.10
C GLY A 131 20.77 -15.87 -2.62
N ASN A 132 22.01 -15.89 -2.14
CA ASN A 132 22.59 -17.06 -1.48
C ASN A 132 22.04 -17.20 -0.05
N LYS A 133 22.48 -18.24 0.66
CA LYS A 133 22.00 -18.52 2.02
C LYS A 133 22.28 -17.35 2.98
N LEU A 134 21.36 -17.12 3.91
CA LEU A 134 21.49 -16.05 4.90
C LEU A 134 22.47 -16.50 5.99
N THR A 135 23.40 -15.63 6.37
CA THR A 135 24.46 -15.94 7.34
C THR A 135 24.33 -14.99 8.52
N HIS A 136 24.39 -15.59 9.71
CA HIS A 136 24.39 -14.93 11.00
C HIS A 136 25.63 -15.37 11.77
N SER A 137 25.98 -14.64 12.83
CA SER A 137 27.10 -15.01 13.71
C SER A 137 26.96 -16.41 14.31
N SER A 138 25.74 -16.93 14.43
CA SER A 138 25.41 -18.25 14.98
C SER A 138 25.29 -19.37 13.94
N GLY A 139 25.28 -19.06 12.64
CA GLY A 139 25.14 -20.08 11.59
C GLY A 139 24.46 -19.59 10.32
N VAL A 140 24.03 -20.55 9.50
CA VAL A 140 23.38 -20.31 8.21
C VAL A 140 21.89 -20.60 8.33
N SER A 141 21.05 -19.65 7.90
CA SER A 141 19.59 -19.79 7.86
C SER A 141 19.10 -19.79 6.41
N ASP A 142 18.10 -20.62 6.14
CA ASP A 142 17.37 -20.63 4.88
C ASP A 142 16.08 -19.78 4.96
N GLU A 143 15.63 -19.43 6.18
CA GLU A 143 14.43 -18.63 6.42
C GLU A 143 14.77 -17.17 6.78
N LEU A 144 14.05 -16.23 6.16
CA LEU A 144 14.16 -14.80 6.43
C LEU A 144 13.21 -14.39 7.55
N HIS A 145 13.74 -14.19 8.75
CA HIS A 145 13.02 -13.61 9.86
C HIS A 145 13.42 -12.15 10.07
N LEU A 146 12.42 -11.27 10.13
CA LEU A 146 12.64 -9.89 10.57
C LEU A 146 12.60 -9.87 12.11
N PRO A 147 13.59 -9.26 12.78
CA PRO A 147 13.52 -9.10 14.24
C PRO A 147 12.26 -8.31 14.57
N LEU A 148 11.46 -8.76 15.54
CA LEU A 148 10.13 -8.19 15.82
C LEU A 148 10.18 -6.92 16.66
N ASN A 149 11.20 -6.74 17.49
CA ASN A 149 11.29 -5.63 18.44
C ASN A 149 11.72 -4.34 17.75
N SER A 150 10.80 -3.37 17.60
CA SER A 150 11.18 -2.01 17.20
C SER A 150 11.64 -1.19 18.39
N PRO A 151 12.69 -0.38 18.25
CA PRO A 151 12.91 0.73 19.15
C PRO A 151 11.97 1.92 18.85
N LEU A 152 11.30 1.95 17.70
CA LEU A 152 10.48 3.10 17.29
C LEU A 152 9.20 3.25 18.14
N PRO A 153 8.97 4.42 18.76
CA PRO A 153 7.72 4.73 19.44
C PRO A 153 6.52 4.62 18.48
N GLY A 154 5.46 3.92 18.89
CA GLY A 154 4.25 3.75 18.08
C GLY A 154 4.32 2.62 17.06
N SER A 155 5.42 1.87 17.02
CA SER A 155 5.54 0.67 16.16
C SER A 155 4.52 -0.40 16.50
N GLU A 156 4.08 -0.48 17.76
CA GLU A 156 3.04 -1.40 18.23
C GLU A 156 1.65 -1.12 17.65
N LEU A 157 1.43 0.04 17.02
CA LEU A 157 0.15 0.39 16.40
C LEU A 157 -0.04 -0.27 15.01
N THR A 158 0.99 -0.92 14.47
CA THR A 158 0.88 -1.73 13.25
C THR A 158 1.57 -3.08 13.45
N LYS A 159 0.95 -4.16 12.98
CA LYS A 159 1.44 -5.53 13.19
C LYS A 159 2.71 -5.81 12.39
N GLU A 160 2.76 -5.32 11.16
CA GLU A 160 3.84 -5.55 10.20
C GLU A 160 4.85 -4.37 10.21
N PRO A 161 6.13 -4.62 9.85
CA PRO A 161 7.16 -3.59 9.86
C PRO A 161 7.01 -2.57 8.71
N PHE A 162 6.29 -2.93 7.64
CA PHE A 162 6.07 -2.06 6.49
C PHE A 162 4.74 -1.30 6.57
N ARG A 163 4.53 -0.38 5.63
CA ARG A 163 3.28 0.37 5.44
C ARG A 163 2.71 0.11 4.05
N TRP A 164 1.42 0.39 3.88
CA TRP A 164 0.68 0.13 2.63
C TRP A 164 1.16 0.86 1.37
N ASP A 165 1.96 1.91 1.52
CA ASP A 165 2.56 2.70 0.44
C ASP A 165 4.06 2.37 0.26
N GLN A 166 4.56 1.31 0.92
CA GLN A 166 5.93 0.81 0.83
C GLN A 166 5.96 -0.51 0.05
N ARG A 167 6.72 -0.56 -1.04
CA ARG A 167 6.84 -1.76 -1.89
C ARG A 167 8.29 -2.22 -2.00
N LEU A 168 8.50 -3.53 -1.88
CA LEU A 168 9.83 -4.14 -1.96
C LEU A 168 10.03 -4.88 -3.29
N PHE A 169 11.06 -4.48 -4.04
CA PHE A 169 11.54 -5.20 -5.20
C PHE A 169 12.92 -5.76 -4.93
N ALA A 170 13.17 -7.00 -5.37
CA ALA A 170 14.47 -7.64 -5.24
C ALA A 170 15.08 -7.90 -6.61
N LEU A 171 16.35 -7.54 -6.78
CA LEU A 171 17.19 -7.93 -7.91
C LEU A 171 18.17 -8.97 -7.39
N VAL A 172 17.86 -10.24 -7.65
CA VAL A 172 18.71 -11.36 -7.26
C VAL A 172 19.69 -11.65 -8.39
N LEU A 173 20.97 -11.38 -8.14
CA LEU A 173 22.04 -11.56 -9.11
C LEU A 173 22.43 -13.04 -9.15
N ARG A 174 22.19 -13.70 -10.29
CA ARG A 174 22.55 -15.10 -10.58
C ARG A 174 23.38 -15.17 -11.88
N LEU A 175 24.34 -14.25 -12.03
CA LEU A 175 25.19 -14.18 -13.23
C LEU A 175 26.28 -15.25 -13.16
N PRO A 176 26.45 -16.08 -14.21
CA PRO A 176 27.45 -17.15 -14.17
C PRO A 176 28.88 -16.59 -14.17
N GLY A 177 29.83 -17.35 -13.60
CA GLY A 177 31.26 -17.00 -13.64
C GLY A 177 31.92 -17.27 -15.01
N ALA A 178 31.35 -18.18 -15.79
CA ALA A 178 31.78 -18.50 -17.14
C ALA A 178 30.70 -18.11 -18.16
N ALA A 179 31.12 -17.67 -19.35
CA ALA A 179 30.19 -17.44 -20.46
C ALA A 179 29.61 -18.80 -20.88
N GLY A 180 28.30 -18.99 -20.64
CA GLY A 180 27.55 -20.14 -21.14
C GLY A 180 26.90 -19.82 -22.49
N PRO A 181 26.50 -20.82 -23.28
CA PRO A 181 25.68 -20.59 -24.47
C PRO A 181 24.36 -19.93 -24.03
N ASP A 182 23.99 -18.83 -24.69
CA ASP A 182 22.81 -18.06 -24.35
C ASP A 182 21.54 -18.92 -24.44
N CYS A 183 20.99 -19.32 -23.29
CA CYS A 183 19.61 -19.77 -23.21
C CYS A 183 18.72 -18.52 -23.19
N GLU A 184 18.60 -17.85 -24.34
CA GLU A 184 17.73 -16.68 -24.51
C GLU A 184 16.27 -17.12 -24.49
N GLN A 185 15.67 -17.21 -23.30
CA GLN A 185 14.21 -17.14 -23.22
C GLN A 185 13.80 -15.70 -23.50
N LEU A 186 13.35 -15.42 -24.74
CA LEU A 186 12.61 -14.20 -25.07
C LEU A 186 11.33 -14.18 -24.23
N GLY A 187 11.35 -13.49 -23.08
CA GLY A 187 10.23 -13.46 -22.17
C GLY A 187 10.45 -12.54 -20.98
N SER A 188 9.46 -12.47 -20.09
CA SER A 188 9.58 -11.71 -18.85
C SER A 188 10.62 -12.34 -17.93
N VAL A 189 11.44 -11.51 -17.27
CA VAL A 189 12.41 -11.99 -16.28
C VAL A 189 11.73 -12.86 -15.21
N PRO A 190 12.19 -14.09 -14.96
CA PRO A 190 11.55 -14.99 -14.00
C PRO A 190 11.71 -14.49 -12.57
N THR A 191 10.85 -14.99 -11.67
CA THR A 191 10.99 -14.84 -10.23
C THR A 191 12.12 -15.75 -9.71
N ASP A 192 12.79 -15.32 -8.65
CA ASP A 192 13.76 -16.15 -7.93
C ASP A 192 13.06 -16.91 -6.80
N ASP A 193 13.54 -18.10 -6.45
CA ASP A 193 13.05 -18.88 -5.31
C ASP A 193 13.93 -18.67 -4.07
N SER A 194 14.08 -17.39 -3.67
CA SER A 194 14.82 -16.99 -2.48
C SER A 194 13.89 -16.48 -1.37
N ALA A 195 14.42 -16.46 -0.14
CA ALA A 195 13.66 -16.05 1.04
C ALA A 195 13.07 -14.62 0.95
N ILE A 196 13.70 -13.73 0.16
CA ILE A 196 13.19 -12.36 -0.06
C ILE A 196 11.94 -12.31 -0.94
N THR A 197 11.70 -13.34 -1.77
CA THR A 197 10.59 -13.36 -2.73
C THR A 197 9.23 -13.27 -2.01
N GLN A 198 9.06 -13.99 -0.90
CA GLN A 198 7.84 -13.92 -0.10
C GLN A 198 7.60 -12.51 0.46
N MET A 199 8.67 -11.84 0.92
CA MET A 199 8.57 -10.46 1.43
C MET A 199 8.23 -9.46 0.30
N CYS A 200 8.78 -9.66 -0.90
CA CYS A 200 8.41 -8.88 -2.08
C CYS A 200 6.92 -9.03 -2.41
N GLU A 201 6.39 -10.25 -2.39
CA GLU A 201 4.97 -10.50 -2.68
C GLU A 201 4.05 -9.89 -1.61
N VAL A 202 4.38 -10.07 -0.32
CA VAL A 202 3.59 -9.56 0.80
C VAL A 202 3.48 -8.04 0.78
N THR A 203 4.53 -7.32 0.36
CA THR A 203 4.55 -5.85 0.23
C THR A 203 3.94 -5.35 -1.09
N GLY A 204 3.47 -6.23 -1.98
CA GLY A 204 2.94 -5.85 -3.30
C GLY A 204 4.00 -5.48 -4.34
N GLY A 205 5.23 -5.95 -4.15
CA GLY A 205 6.33 -5.84 -5.10
C GLY A 205 6.63 -7.15 -5.84
N ARG A 206 7.88 -7.32 -6.29
CA ARG A 206 8.31 -8.50 -7.07
C ARG A 206 9.81 -8.75 -6.94
N SER A 207 10.19 -10.03 -6.87
CA SER A 207 11.58 -10.48 -7.00
C SER A 207 11.92 -10.82 -8.46
N TYR A 208 13.09 -10.41 -8.93
CA TYR A 208 13.61 -10.67 -10.27
C TYR A 208 14.90 -11.50 -10.20
N CYS A 209 14.91 -12.64 -10.89
CA CYS A 209 16.10 -13.48 -11.03
C CYS A 209 16.93 -13.02 -12.24
N VAL A 210 18.04 -12.31 -11.99
CA VAL A 210 18.89 -11.70 -13.02
C VAL A 210 20.03 -12.64 -13.38
N ARG A 211 19.99 -13.23 -14.58
CA ARG A 211 21.05 -14.16 -15.07
C ARG A 211 22.00 -13.53 -16.08
N THR A 212 21.58 -12.45 -16.75
CA THR A 212 22.37 -11.76 -17.78
C THR A 212 22.29 -10.25 -17.62
N GLN A 213 23.24 -9.51 -18.19
CA GLN A 213 23.23 -8.05 -18.19
C GLN A 213 22.02 -7.47 -18.95
N ARG A 214 21.57 -8.17 -20.00
CA ARG A 214 20.36 -7.79 -20.75
C ARG A 214 19.11 -7.90 -19.88
N MET A 215 18.97 -8.99 -19.12
CA MET A 215 17.86 -9.16 -18.16
C MET A 215 17.90 -8.09 -17.06
N LEU A 216 19.10 -7.73 -16.57
CA LEU A 216 19.26 -6.64 -15.61
C LEU A 216 18.68 -5.33 -16.16
N ASN A 217 19.08 -4.94 -17.38
CA ASN A 217 18.58 -3.72 -18.01
C ASN A 217 17.05 -3.74 -18.19
N GLN A 218 16.48 -4.87 -18.64
CA GLN A 218 15.03 -5.05 -18.76
C GLN A 218 14.30 -4.91 -17.41
N CYS A 219 14.87 -5.47 -16.34
CA CYS A 219 14.34 -5.31 -14.98
C CYS A 219 14.34 -3.85 -14.55
N LEU A 220 15.44 -3.13 -14.76
CA LEU A 220 15.56 -1.73 -14.37
C LEU A 220 14.55 -0.86 -15.14
N GLU A 221 14.37 -1.08 -16.44
CA GLU A 221 13.35 -0.39 -17.24
C GLU A 221 11.93 -0.66 -16.72
N SER A 222 11.62 -1.92 -16.40
CA SER A 222 10.32 -2.29 -15.81
C SER A 222 10.13 -1.70 -14.41
N LEU A 223 11.18 -1.63 -13.60
CA LEU A 223 11.12 -1.12 -12.23
C LEU A 223 10.87 0.38 -12.20
N VAL A 224 11.46 1.16 -13.11
CA VAL A 224 11.18 2.61 -13.24
C VAL A 224 9.70 2.86 -13.52
N GLN A 225 9.06 2.04 -14.37
CA GLN A 225 7.61 2.14 -14.64
C GLN A 225 6.74 1.76 -13.44
N LYS A 226 7.29 1.00 -12.47
CA LYS A 226 6.58 0.60 -11.25
C LYS A 226 6.73 1.59 -10.11
N VAL A 227 7.52 2.66 -10.25
CA VAL A 227 7.60 3.77 -9.28
C VAL A 227 6.36 4.67 -9.42
N LEU A 228 5.25 4.14 -8.92
CA LEU A 228 3.91 4.73 -8.99
C LEU A 228 3.45 5.12 -7.59
N SER A 229 2.62 6.18 -7.53
CA SER A 229 1.98 6.62 -6.31
C SER A 229 0.66 5.86 -6.11
N GLY A 230 0.52 5.21 -4.96
CA GLY A 230 -0.64 4.43 -4.62
C GLY A 230 -0.49 3.73 -3.27
N VAL A 231 -1.56 3.07 -2.85
CA VAL A 231 -1.58 2.24 -1.65
C VAL A 231 -1.98 0.82 -2.00
N VAL A 232 -1.39 -0.16 -1.32
CA VAL A 232 -1.70 -1.57 -1.48
C VAL A 232 -2.88 -1.94 -0.57
N ILE A 233 -3.87 -2.59 -1.16
CA ILE A 233 -5.06 -3.10 -0.47
C ILE A 233 -5.13 -4.61 -0.69
N ASN A 234 -5.52 -5.35 0.35
CA ASN A 234 -5.86 -6.76 0.21
C ASN A 234 -7.35 -6.88 -0.10
N PHE A 235 -7.69 -7.36 -1.30
CA PHE A 235 -9.06 -7.61 -1.71
C PHE A 235 -9.43 -9.06 -1.45
N GLU A 236 -10.48 -9.29 -0.66
CA GLU A 236 -10.98 -10.63 -0.33
C GLU A 236 -12.43 -10.81 -0.79
N LYS A 237 -12.69 -11.87 -1.54
CA LYS A 237 -14.04 -12.27 -1.89
C LYS A 237 -14.78 -12.80 -0.67
N THR A 238 -16.08 -12.53 -0.61
CA THR A 238 -17.00 -13.11 0.39
C THR A 238 -18.36 -13.37 -0.23
N GLY A 239 -19.02 -14.41 0.28
CA GLY A 239 -20.23 -14.95 -0.28
C GLY A 239 -19.96 -15.91 -1.46
N PRO A 240 -21.03 -16.40 -2.11
CA PRO A 240 -20.92 -17.33 -3.24
C PRO A 240 -20.23 -16.68 -4.45
N ASP A 241 -19.68 -17.52 -5.33
CA ASP A 241 -19.25 -17.07 -6.65
C ASP A 241 -20.44 -16.49 -7.43
N PRO A 242 -20.21 -15.46 -8.28
CA PRO A 242 -21.27 -15.01 -9.15
C PRO A 242 -21.62 -16.16 -10.12
N PRO A 243 -22.89 -16.28 -10.53
CA PRO A 243 -23.27 -17.26 -11.55
C PRO A 243 -22.44 -17.02 -12.81
N LEU A 244 -21.95 -18.11 -13.42
CA LEU A 244 -21.23 -18.04 -14.69
C LEU A 244 -22.16 -17.47 -15.75
N VAL A 245 -21.81 -16.30 -16.29
CA VAL A 245 -22.53 -15.72 -17.41
C VAL A 245 -22.03 -16.42 -18.66
N GLY A 246 -22.83 -17.34 -19.22
CA GLY A 246 -22.56 -17.91 -20.54
C GLY A 246 -22.68 -16.84 -21.64
N GLU A 247 -21.99 -17.03 -22.76
CA GLU A 247 -21.92 -16.05 -23.86
C GLU A 247 -23.28 -15.63 -24.45
N ASP A 248 -24.38 -16.33 -24.15
CA ASP A 248 -25.72 -16.05 -24.68
C ASP A 248 -26.83 -15.79 -23.62
N GLY A 249 -26.48 -15.43 -22.38
CA GLY A 249 -27.51 -15.10 -21.36
C GLY A 249 -28.42 -16.26 -20.93
N LEU A 250 -28.13 -17.49 -21.41
CA LEU A 250 -28.73 -18.72 -20.95
C LEU A 250 -27.86 -19.30 -19.83
N VAL A 251 -28.46 -19.43 -18.65
CA VAL A 251 -27.85 -20.08 -17.49
C VAL A 251 -27.75 -21.58 -17.79
N GLU A 252 -26.58 -22.08 -18.21
CA GLU A 252 -26.38 -23.53 -18.37
C GLU A 252 -26.43 -24.23 -17.01
N PRO A 253 -27.36 -25.17 -16.77
CA PRO A 253 -27.46 -25.87 -15.49
C PRO A 253 -26.79 -27.24 -15.57
N SER A 254 -25.50 -27.35 -15.92
CA SER A 254 -24.78 -28.64 -15.78
C SER A 254 -23.29 -28.57 -16.07
N ARG A 255 -22.50 -28.08 -15.10
CA ARG A 255 -21.23 -28.74 -14.75
C ARG A 255 -21.18 -28.88 -13.23
N PRO A 256 -20.74 -30.03 -12.68
CA PRO A 256 -20.50 -30.13 -11.25
C PRO A 256 -19.53 -29.03 -10.87
N VAL A 257 -19.88 -28.27 -9.82
CA VAL A 257 -19.03 -27.23 -9.23
C VAL A 257 -17.80 -27.90 -8.60
N ALA A 258 -16.86 -28.34 -9.43
CA ALA A 258 -15.46 -28.44 -9.05
C ALA A 258 -14.89 -27.07 -9.41
N SER A 259 -14.64 -26.18 -8.45
CA SER A 259 -13.65 -26.40 -7.41
C SER A 259 -13.87 -25.47 -6.21
N PHE A 260 -13.93 -26.02 -5.00
CA PHE A 260 -13.69 -25.27 -3.74
C PHE A 260 -12.23 -24.79 -3.61
N SER A 261 -11.45 -24.77 -4.69
CA SER A 261 -10.09 -24.24 -4.66
C SER A 261 -10.13 -22.71 -4.74
N PRO A 262 -9.41 -22.00 -3.86
CA PRO A 262 -9.30 -20.55 -3.94
C PRO A 262 -8.71 -20.15 -5.30
N GLN A 263 -9.47 -19.37 -6.07
CA GLN A 263 -9.02 -18.84 -7.35
C GLN A 263 -8.10 -17.62 -7.11
N PRO A 264 -7.13 -17.33 -7.99
CA PRO A 264 -6.21 -16.19 -7.83
C PRO A 264 -6.90 -14.82 -7.71
N TRP A 265 -8.15 -14.70 -8.14
CA TRP A 265 -8.95 -13.47 -8.02
C TRP A 265 -9.74 -13.37 -6.70
N HIS A 266 -9.85 -14.46 -5.92
CA HIS A 266 -10.57 -14.47 -4.63
C HIS A 266 -9.82 -13.71 -3.53
N SER A 267 -8.50 -13.67 -3.59
CA SER A 267 -7.67 -12.93 -2.64
C SER A 267 -6.46 -12.37 -3.37
N CYS A 268 -6.27 -11.05 -3.33
CA CYS A 268 -5.09 -10.44 -3.93
C CYS A 268 -4.71 -9.11 -3.29
N HIS A 269 -3.39 -8.92 -3.12
CA HIS A 269 -2.80 -7.63 -2.77
C HIS A 269 -2.60 -6.81 -4.03
N LYS A 270 -3.30 -5.69 -4.16
CA LYS A 270 -3.19 -4.83 -5.35
C LYS A 270 -3.10 -3.36 -5.02
N LEU A 271 -2.28 -2.68 -5.80
CA LEU A 271 -2.12 -1.24 -5.73
C LEU A 271 -3.39 -0.57 -6.26
N ILE A 272 -3.93 0.38 -5.49
CA ILE A 272 -4.82 1.39 -6.03
C ILE A 272 -4.00 2.64 -6.34
N TYR A 273 -4.13 3.14 -7.56
CA TYR A 273 -3.40 4.32 -8.00
C TYR A 273 -4.02 5.57 -7.39
N VAL A 274 -3.16 6.37 -6.77
CA VAL A 274 -3.55 7.65 -6.19
C VAL A 274 -2.83 8.74 -6.97
N ARG A 275 -3.55 9.32 -7.93
CA ARG A 275 -2.99 10.33 -8.82
C ARG A 275 -3.05 11.70 -8.16
N PRO A 276 -1.97 12.50 -8.21
CA PRO A 276 -2.01 13.88 -7.76
C PRO A 276 -3.04 14.69 -8.54
N ASN A 277 -3.67 15.66 -7.89
CA ASN A 277 -4.57 16.56 -8.57
C ASN A 277 -3.77 17.48 -9.53
N PRO A 278 -4.15 17.59 -10.82
CA PRO A 278 -3.42 18.41 -11.78
C PRO A 278 -3.29 19.89 -11.39
N LYS A 279 -4.24 20.42 -10.60
CA LYS A 279 -4.25 21.83 -10.18
C LYS A 279 -3.37 22.11 -8.96
N THR A 280 -3.33 21.18 -8.00
CA THR A 280 -2.63 21.40 -6.72
C THR A 280 -1.33 20.62 -6.60
N GLY A 281 -1.08 19.65 -7.48
CA GLY A 281 0.10 18.77 -7.45
C GLY A 281 0.12 17.76 -6.29
N VAL A 282 -0.93 17.72 -5.48
CA VAL A 282 -1.06 16.84 -4.30
C VAL A 282 -2.30 15.96 -4.46
N PRO A 283 -2.28 14.69 -4.03
CA PRO A 283 -3.48 13.87 -3.94
C PRO A 283 -4.57 14.56 -3.12
N VAL A 284 -5.80 14.54 -3.62
CA VAL A 284 -6.97 15.05 -2.91
C VAL A 284 -7.98 13.92 -2.84
N GLY A 285 -8.50 13.67 -1.64
CA GLY A 285 -9.66 12.81 -1.46
C GLY A 285 -10.59 13.33 -0.37
N HIS A 286 -11.68 12.62 -0.19
CA HIS A 286 -12.81 13.02 0.63
C HIS A 286 -13.10 12.00 1.72
N TRP A 287 -13.03 10.71 1.40
CA TRP A 287 -13.49 9.64 2.27
C TRP A 287 -12.35 8.71 2.66
N PRO A 288 -12.16 8.42 3.97
CA PRO A 288 -11.23 7.39 4.39
C PRO A 288 -11.80 5.99 4.11
N ILE A 289 -10.92 5.01 4.00
CA ILE A 289 -11.26 3.60 4.18
C ILE A 289 -11.50 3.36 5.68
N PRO A 290 -12.61 2.71 6.09
CA PRO A 290 -12.88 2.45 7.50
C PRO A 290 -11.79 1.63 8.19
N GLU A 291 -11.67 1.82 9.50
CA GLU A 291 -10.90 0.91 10.35
C GLU A 291 -11.53 -0.48 10.41
N SER A 292 -10.71 -1.49 10.69
CA SER A 292 -11.15 -2.87 10.99
C SER A 292 -11.55 -3.06 12.47
N PHE A 293 -11.90 -1.97 13.15
CA PHE A 293 -12.37 -1.95 14.53
C PHE A 293 -13.22 -0.70 14.77
N TRP A 294 -14.06 -0.74 15.79
CA TRP A 294 -14.81 0.44 16.23
C TRP A 294 -13.97 1.27 17.22
N PRO A 295 -13.75 2.58 16.98
CA PRO A 295 -13.08 3.45 17.96
C PRO A 295 -14.00 3.68 19.16
N ASP A 296 -13.69 3.04 20.28
CA ASP A 296 -14.43 3.21 21.53
C ASP A 296 -13.79 4.31 22.38
N GLN A 297 -14.62 5.27 22.82
CA GLN A 297 -14.22 6.35 23.73
C GLN A 297 -13.82 5.83 25.11
N ASN A 298 -14.26 4.63 25.49
CA ASN A 298 -13.92 4.01 26.76
C ASN A 298 -12.63 3.17 26.69
N SER A 299 -12.11 2.89 25.48
CA SER A 299 -10.89 2.10 25.34
C SER A 299 -9.64 2.95 25.64
N PRO A 300 -8.76 2.51 26.55
CA PRO A 300 -7.54 3.26 26.86
C PRO A 300 -6.48 3.16 25.76
N THR A 301 -6.57 2.13 24.90
CA THR A 301 -5.59 1.80 23.85
C THR A 301 -6.29 1.52 22.52
N LEU A 302 -5.52 1.57 21.42
CA LEU A 302 -5.98 1.22 20.08
C LEU A 302 -5.53 -0.19 19.69
N PRO A 303 -6.39 -0.98 19.01
CA PRO A 303 -5.95 -2.22 18.36
C PRO A 303 -4.91 -1.94 17.26
N PRO A 304 -3.91 -2.82 17.10
CA PRO A 304 -2.91 -2.66 16.05
C PRO A 304 -3.53 -2.89 14.66
N ARG A 305 -3.22 -1.99 13.72
CA ARG A 305 -3.61 -2.10 12.32
C ARG A 305 -2.80 -3.19 11.61
N SER A 306 -3.41 -3.85 10.62
CA SER A 306 -2.63 -4.49 9.54
C SER A 306 -2.06 -3.40 8.62
N ALA A 307 -0.87 -3.60 8.05
CA ALA A 307 -0.29 -2.67 7.07
C ALA A 307 -1.24 -2.50 5.89
N HIS A 308 -1.67 -3.61 5.27
CA HIS A 308 -2.67 -3.60 4.20
C HIS A 308 -4.09 -3.73 4.78
N PRO A 309 -5.02 -2.80 4.48
CA PRO A 309 -6.41 -2.98 4.87
C PRO A 309 -7.00 -4.15 4.09
N VAL A 310 -7.77 -5.00 4.79
CA VAL A 310 -8.50 -6.10 4.19
C VAL A 310 -9.88 -5.59 3.77
N VAL A 311 -10.04 -5.35 2.48
CA VAL A 311 -11.28 -4.90 1.86
C VAL A 311 -11.97 -6.08 1.25
N ARG A 312 -13.14 -6.39 1.77
CA ARG A 312 -13.96 -7.48 1.29
C ARG A 312 -14.94 -7.03 0.22
N PHE A 313 -15.20 -7.87 -0.76
CA PHE A 313 -16.17 -7.58 -1.81
C PHE A 313 -17.15 -8.72 -2.00
N SER A 314 -18.41 -8.36 -2.27
CA SER A 314 -19.48 -9.33 -2.56
C SER A 314 -19.76 -9.35 -4.06
N CYS A 315 -19.87 -10.55 -4.62
CA CYS A 315 -20.18 -10.75 -6.04
C CYS A 315 -21.69 -10.66 -6.34
N VAL A 316 -22.40 -9.80 -5.61
CA VAL A 316 -23.82 -9.48 -5.84
C VAL A 316 -23.86 -8.21 -6.66
N ASP A 317 -24.38 -8.31 -7.88
CA ASP A 317 -24.50 -7.15 -8.77
C ASP A 317 -25.49 -6.15 -8.17
N CYS A 318 -25.07 -4.88 -8.12
CA CYS A 318 -25.92 -3.76 -7.72
C CYS A 318 -25.72 -2.58 -8.66
N GLU A 319 -26.74 -1.73 -8.75
CA GLU A 319 -26.64 -0.49 -9.51
C GLU A 319 -25.80 0.55 -8.72
N PRO A 320 -24.84 1.22 -9.38
CA PRO A 320 -24.03 2.24 -8.73
C PRO A 320 -24.89 3.45 -8.36
N MET A 321 -25.04 3.68 -7.06
CA MET A 321 -25.79 4.83 -6.55
C MET A 321 -24.93 6.10 -6.60
N VAL A 322 -25.44 7.15 -7.22
CA VAL A 322 -24.77 8.46 -7.33
C VAL A 322 -25.79 9.58 -7.10
N ILE A 323 -25.40 10.59 -6.34
CA ILE A 323 -26.18 11.82 -6.12
C ILE A 323 -25.38 13.01 -6.62
N ASP A 324 -26.09 13.99 -7.20
CA ASP A 324 -25.47 15.22 -7.69
C ASP A 324 -24.73 15.97 -6.57
N LYS A 325 -23.55 16.49 -6.88
CA LYS A 325 -22.66 17.26 -5.98
C LYS A 325 -22.12 16.54 -4.75
N LEU A 326 -22.48 15.28 -4.51
CA LEU A 326 -21.81 14.49 -3.47
C LEU A 326 -20.39 14.13 -3.95
N PRO A 327 -19.32 14.56 -3.25
CA PRO A 327 -17.99 14.14 -3.62
C PRO A 327 -17.81 12.64 -3.38
N PHE A 328 -17.06 11.99 -4.26
CA PHE A 328 -16.60 10.60 -4.11
C PHE A 328 -15.16 10.52 -4.61
N ASP A 329 -14.44 9.50 -4.13
CA ASP A 329 -13.08 9.24 -4.60
C ASP A 329 -13.08 8.06 -5.56
N LYS A 330 -12.31 8.19 -6.64
CA LYS A 330 -12.17 7.15 -7.67
C LYS A 330 -10.70 6.78 -7.80
N TYR A 331 -10.38 5.55 -7.42
CA TYR A 331 -9.03 5.01 -7.54
C TYR A 331 -9.02 3.87 -8.56
N GLU A 332 -8.11 3.96 -9.53
CA GLU A 332 -7.91 2.92 -10.52
C GLU A 332 -7.11 1.77 -9.90
N LEU A 333 -7.52 0.52 -10.15
CA LEU A 333 -6.80 -0.66 -9.66
C LEU A 333 -5.68 -1.05 -10.63
N GLU A 334 -4.57 -1.52 -10.08
CA GLU A 334 -3.54 -2.21 -10.84
C GLU A 334 -4.10 -3.49 -11.51
N PRO A 335 -3.74 -3.76 -12.77
CA PRO A 335 -4.11 -4.99 -13.45
C PRO A 335 -3.77 -6.25 -12.65
N SER A 336 -4.75 -7.14 -12.55
CA SER A 336 -4.74 -8.34 -11.72
C SER A 336 -5.78 -9.36 -12.16
N PRO A 337 -5.70 -10.62 -11.68
CA PRO A 337 -6.75 -11.60 -11.90
C PRO A 337 -8.15 -11.10 -11.51
N LEU A 338 -8.27 -10.34 -10.42
CA LEU A 338 -9.53 -9.71 -10.01
C LEU A 338 -10.05 -8.70 -11.03
N THR A 339 -9.18 -7.79 -11.50
CA THR A 339 -9.60 -6.81 -12.50
C THR A 339 -9.95 -7.47 -13.83
N GLN A 340 -9.21 -8.50 -14.25
CA GLN A 340 -9.49 -9.26 -15.46
C GLN A 340 -10.86 -9.93 -15.38
N TYR A 341 -11.14 -10.61 -14.28
CA TYR A 341 -12.43 -11.26 -14.04
C TYR A 341 -13.60 -10.28 -14.09
N ILE A 342 -13.47 -9.10 -13.48
CA ILE A 342 -14.50 -8.05 -13.53
C ILE A 342 -14.70 -7.52 -14.95
N LEU A 343 -13.62 -7.33 -15.72
CA LEU A 343 -13.68 -6.82 -17.09
C LEU A 343 -14.30 -7.84 -18.07
N GLU A 344 -14.00 -9.13 -17.91
CA GLU A 344 -14.52 -10.22 -18.73
C GLU A 344 -16.04 -10.38 -18.63
N ARG A 345 -16.65 -9.96 -17.51
CA ARG A 345 -18.12 -9.93 -17.33
C ARG A 345 -18.83 -8.93 -18.26
N LYS A 346 -18.10 -7.98 -18.86
CA LYS A 346 -18.63 -6.97 -19.81
C LYS A 346 -19.88 -6.23 -19.28
N SER A 347 -19.98 -6.02 -17.97
CA SER A 347 -21.13 -5.38 -17.30
C SER A 347 -20.76 -4.02 -16.67
N PRO A 348 -20.42 -2.99 -17.48
CA PRO A 348 -19.92 -1.70 -16.96
C PRO A 348 -20.98 -0.89 -16.19
N HIS A 349 -22.24 -1.31 -16.22
CA HIS A 349 -23.35 -0.67 -15.49
C HIS A 349 -23.59 -1.26 -14.10
N MET A 350 -22.99 -2.42 -13.80
CA MET A 350 -23.10 -3.07 -12.49
C MET A 350 -21.83 -2.81 -11.66
N CYS A 351 -21.97 -2.88 -10.35
CA CYS A 351 -20.84 -2.83 -9.43
C CYS A 351 -20.98 -3.83 -8.29
N TRP A 352 -19.85 -4.10 -7.64
CA TRP A 352 -19.75 -4.99 -6.48
C TRP A 352 -19.40 -4.19 -5.24
N GLN A 353 -20.25 -4.27 -4.22
CA GLN A 353 -20.05 -3.50 -3.00
C GLN A 353 -18.82 -4.00 -2.23
N VAL A 354 -18.12 -3.06 -1.62
CA VAL A 354 -16.96 -3.35 -0.77
C VAL A 354 -17.18 -2.91 0.68
N PHE A 355 -16.59 -3.66 1.59
CA PHE A 355 -16.78 -3.53 3.03
C PHE A 355 -15.52 -3.87 3.80
N VAL A 356 -15.41 -3.33 5.02
CA VAL A 356 -14.36 -3.67 5.98
C VAL A 356 -15.03 -4.31 7.19
N ASN A 357 -14.51 -5.44 7.64
CA ASN A 357 -15.06 -6.12 8.80
C ASN A 357 -14.87 -5.32 10.08
N CYS A 358 -15.76 -5.52 11.05
CA CYS A 358 -15.66 -4.96 12.40
C CYS A 358 -15.64 -3.42 12.45
N SER A 359 -16.06 -2.75 11.38
CA SER A 359 -16.13 -1.29 11.31
C SER A 359 -17.38 -0.69 11.96
N GLY A 360 -18.35 -1.51 12.38
CA GLY A 360 -19.63 -1.06 12.96
C GLY A 360 -19.68 -1.20 14.49
N LYS A 361 -20.50 -0.34 15.14
CA LYS A 361 -20.60 -0.25 16.61
C LYS A 361 -21.15 -1.52 17.29
N HIS A 362 -22.12 -2.17 16.66
CA HIS A 362 -22.91 -3.27 17.26
C HIS A 362 -23.38 -4.31 16.24
N SER A 363 -22.86 -4.30 15.01
CA SER A 363 -23.28 -5.23 13.96
C SER A 363 -22.12 -6.13 13.59
N GLU A 364 -22.36 -7.45 13.61
CA GLU A 364 -21.47 -8.43 12.98
C GLU A 364 -21.41 -8.21 11.45
N ALA A 365 -22.45 -7.60 10.87
CA ALA A 365 -22.53 -7.33 9.44
C ALA A 365 -21.76 -6.05 9.08
N ALA A 366 -20.71 -6.24 8.28
CA ALA A 366 -19.94 -5.15 7.69
C ALA A 366 -20.82 -4.28 6.79
N GLN A 367 -20.68 -2.96 6.87
CA GLN A 367 -21.45 -2.02 6.05
C GLN A 367 -20.63 -1.57 4.84
N PRO A 368 -21.27 -1.34 3.68
CA PRO A 368 -20.56 -0.96 2.48
C PRO A 368 -20.05 0.48 2.58
N PHE A 369 -18.80 0.71 2.17
CA PHE A 369 -18.18 2.04 2.11
C PHE A 369 -17.80 2.43 0.67
N GLY A 370 -18.14 1.59 -0.30
CA GLY A 370 -17.77 1.81 -1.69
C GLY A 370 -18.17 0.64 -2.57
N TYR A 371 -17.66 0.63 -3.79
CA TYR A 371 -17.85 -0.47 -4.73
C TYR A 371 -16.73 -0.54 -5.78
N LEU A 372 -16.51 -1.74 -6.32
CA LEU A 372 -15.67 -2.01 -7.48
C LEU A 372 -16.54 -1.92 -8.74
N LYS A 373 -16.08 -1.17 -9.75
CA LYS A 373 -16.80 -0.99 -11.00
C LYS A 373 -15.86 -0.88 -12.18
N ALA A 374 -16.18 -1.59 -13.26
CA ALA A 374 -15.48 -1.44 -14.53
C ALA A 374 -15.70 -0.04 -15.12
N SER A 375 -14.66 0.48 -15.76
CA SER A 375 -14.77 1.66 -16.64
C SER A 375 -15.76 1.38 -17.79
N THR A 376 -16.42 2.42 -18.30
CA THR A 376 -17.33 2.31 -19.44
C THR A 376 -16.64 1.80 -20.70
N THR A 377 -15.33 2.08 -20.83
CA THR A 377 -14.47 1.59 -21.91
C THR A 377 -13.93 0.18 -21.66
N LEU A 378 -14.22 -0.45 -20.51
CA LEU A 378 -13.72 -1.77 -20.12
C LEU A 378 -12.18 -1.90 -20.17
N THR A 379 -11.46 -0.80 -19.91
CA THR A 379 -9.99 -0.78 -19.93
C THR A 379 -9.38 -0.97 -18.55
N CYS A 380 -10.10 -0.56 -17.51
CA CYS A 380 -9.67 -0.68 -16.12
C CYS A 380 -10.86 -0.85 -15.17
N VAL A 381 -10.57 -1.30 -13.96
CA VAL A 381 -11.51 -1.37 -12.84
C VAL A 381 -11.16 -0.28 -11.84
N ASN A 382 -12.18 0.33 -11.26
CA ASN A 382 -12.01 1.40 -10.28
C ASN A 382 -12.70 1.04 -8.97
N LEU A 383 -12.04 1.38 -7.87
CA LEU A 383 -12.62 1.44 -6.55
C LEU A 383 -13.22 2.84 -6.36
N PHE A 384 -14.54 2.88 -6.21
CA PHE A 384 -15.25 4.08 -5.81
C PHE A 384 -15.40 4.07 -4.30
N VAL A 385 -14.78 5.02 -3.61
CA VAL A 385 -14.90 5.20 -2.17
C VAL A 385 -15.99 6.23 -1.90
N MET A 386 -16.97 5.81 -1.11
CA MET A 386 -18.21 6.49 -0.80
C MET A 386 -18.30 6.74 0.72
N PRO A 387 -19.27 7.55 1.19
CA PRO A 387 -19.58 7.61 2.61
C PRO A 387 -19.85 6.23 3.21
N TYR A 388 -19.55 6.06 4.49
CA TYR A 388 -19.86 4.82 5.21
C TYR A 388 -21.36 4.53 5.18
N ASN A 389 -21.75 3.31 4.81
CA ASN A 389 -23.14 2.91 4.62
C ASN A 389 -23.92 3.84 3.66
N TYR A 390 -23.30 4.16 2.52
CA TYR A 390 -23.90 5.01 1.49
C TYR A 390 -25.30 4.56 1.01
N PRO A 391 -25.67 3.26 0.96
CA PRO A 391 -27.01 2.87 0.51
C PRO A 391 -28.14 3.39 1.40
N VAL A 392 -27.85 3.68 2.67
CA VAL A 392 -28.80 4.32 3.59
C VAL A 392 -28.71 5.85 3.50
N LEU A 393 -27.49 6.40 3.42
CA LEU A 393 -27.29 7.85 3.38
C LEU A 393 -27.84 8.48 2.10
N LEU A 394 -27.58 7.89 0.94
CA LEU A 394 -27.92 8.50 -0.35
C LEU A 394 -29.43 8.73 -0.47
N PRO A 395 -30.33 7.76 -0.26
CA PRO A 395 -31.77 8.01 -0.31
C PRO A 395 -32.22 9.12 0.65
N LEU A 396 -31.65 9.18 1.87
CA LEU A 396 -31.95 10.26 2.82
C LEU A 396 -31.55 11.63 2.25
N LEU A 397 -30.37 11.75 1.63
CA LEU A 397 -29.94 12.99 1.00
C LEU A 397 -30.84 13.33 -0.20
N ASP A 398 -31.17 12.36 -1.05
CA ASP A 398 -32.01 12.58 -2.22
C ASP A 398 -33.39 13.11 -1.83
N ASP A 399 -34.02 12.52 -0.81
CA ASP A 399 -35.28 12.99 -0.23
C ASP A 399 -35.15 14.41 0.33
N LEU A 400 -34.04 14.73 1.01
CA LEU A 400 -33.80 16.07 1.54
C LEU A 400 -33.77 17.13 0.44
N PHE A 401 -33.08 16.85 -0.66
CA PHE A 401 -32.91 17.81 -1.75
C PHE A 401 -34.14 17.88 -2.66
N LYS A 402 -34.69 16.74 -3.10
CA LYS A 402 -35.78 16.68 -4.07
C LYS A 402 -37.15 16.90 -3.44
N VAL A 403 -37.43 16.27 -2.30
CA VAL A 403 -38.76 16.30 -1.66
C VAL A 403 -38.86 17.46 -0.68
N HIS A 404 -37.88 17.57 0.23
CA HIS A 404 -37.95 18.51 1.34
C HIS A 404 -37.33 19.88 1.05
N LYS A 405 -36.66 20.07 -0.10
CA LYS A 405 -36.03 21.34 -0.50
C LYS A 405 -35.21 21.97 0.63
N LEU A 406 -34.31 21.18 1.23
CA LEU A 406 -33.44 21.56 2.37
C LEU A 406 -34.16 21.87 3.70
N LYS A 407 -35.45 21.55 3.83
CA LYS A 407 -36.22 21.71 5.08
C LYS A 407 -36.56 20.34 5.69
N PRO A 408 -35.65 19.74 6.48
CA PRO A 408 -35.84 18.38 6.97
C PRO A 408 -37.01 18.28 7.95
N THR A 409 -37.88 17.28 7.72
CA THR A 409 -38.99 16.93 8.61
C THR A 409 -38.48 16.25 9.89
N LEU A 410 -39.33 16.16 10.93
CA LEU A 410 -38.95 15.46 12.18
C LEU A 410 -38.59 13.99 11.92
N LYS A 411 -39.39 13.30 11.08
CA LYS A 411 -39.12 11.91 10.68
C LYS A 411 -37.77 11.76 9.97
N TRP A 412 -37.47 12.67 9.04
CA TRP A 412 -36.19 12.69 8.34
C TRP A 412 -35.02 12.91 9.31
N ARG A 413 -35.15 13.87 10.23
CA ARG A 413 -34.12 14.16 11.25
C ARG A 413 -33.85 12.93 12.12
N GLN A 414 -34.90 12.25 12.58
CA GLN A 414 -34.76 11.02 13.35
C GLN A 414 -34.01 9.93 12.57
N ALA A 415 -34.36 9.70 11.29
CA ALA A 415 -33.67 8.74 10.45
C ALA A 415 -32.19 9.11 10.23
N PHE A 416 -31.91 10.39 9.99
CA PHE A 416 -30.55 10.89 9.83
C PHE A 416 -29.73 10.78 11.13
N GLU A 417 -30.31 11.08 12.29
CA GLU A 417 -29.66 10.90 13.59
C GLU A 417 -29.35 9.43 13.89
N ILE A 418 -30.24 8.51 13.52
CA ILE A 418 -29.99 7.06 13.62
C ILE A 418 -28.79 6.67 12.75
N TYR A 419 -28.74 7.16 11.51
CA TYR A 419 -27.60 6.95 10.62
C TYR A 419 -26.29 7.48 11.24
N LEU A 420 -26.27 8.71 11.73
CA LEU A 420 -25.07 9.31 12.35
C LEU A 420 -24.58 8.51 13.56
N LYS A 421 -25.49 7.90 14.35
CA LYS A 421 -25.12 7.03 15.48
C LYS A 421 -24.57 5.67 15.06
N SER A 422 -24.86 5.22 13.84
CA SER A 422 -24.44 3.92 13.31
C SER A 422 -23.07 3.95 12.61
N MET A 423 -22.63 5.12 12.15
CA MET A 423 -21.35 5.28 11.46
C MET A 423 -20.20 5.58 12.43
N PRO A 424 -18.95 5.19 12.11
CA PRO A 424 -17.80 5.52 12.94
C PRO A 424 -17.68 7.05 13.12
N PRO A 425 -17.41 7.55 14.34
CA PRO A 425 -17.39 8.99 14.61
C PRO A 425 -16.44 9.79 13.71
N TYR A 426 -15.30 9.22 13.31
CA TYR A 426 -14.34 9.89 12.43
C TYR A 426 -14.87 10.16 11.01
N PHE A 427 -15.98 9.55 10.58
CA PHE A 427 -16.65 9.90 9.32
C PHE A 427 -17.47 11.20 9.41
N LEU A 428 -17.74 11.73 10.60
CA LEU A 428 -18.54 12.96 10.79
C LEU A 428 -17.91 14.17 10.09
N LEU A 429 -16.60 14.35 10.21
CA LEU A 429 -15.91 15.52 9.64
C LEU A 429 -15.89 15.48 8.10
N PRO A 430 -15.50 14.38 7.44
CA PRO A 430 -15.70 14.18 6.00
C PRO A 430 -17.15 14.44 5.55
N LEU A 431 -18.12 13.87 6.26
CA LEU A 431 -19.53 14.03 5.92
C LEU A 431 -19.99 15.48 6.01
N LYS A 432 -19.61 16.18 7.07
CA LYS A 432 -19.91 17.61 7.24
C LYS A 432 -19.33 18.46 6.12
N LYS A 433 -18.09 18.16 5.69
CA LYS A 433 -17.45 18.84 4.54
C LYS A 433 -18.24 18.58 3.25
N ALA A 434 -18.65 17.35 3.00
CA ALA A 434 -19.48 16.99 1.85
C ALA A 434 -20.83 17.72 1.87
N LEU A 435 -21.54 17.72 3.00
CA LEU A 435 -22.83 18.40 3.16
C LEU A 435 -22.72 19.92 2.94
N ARG A 436 -21.62 20.54 3.38
CA ARG A 436 -21.33 21.95 3.10
C ARG A 436 -21.18 22.20 1.60
N MET A 437 -20.48 21.33 0.87
CA MET A 437 -20.35 21.43 -0.59
C MET A 437 -21.69 21.26 -1.32
N MET A 438 -22.59 20.45 -0.75
CA MET A 438 -23.95 20.25 -1.27
C MET A 438 -24.93 21.37 -0.87
N GLY A 439 -24.50 22.37 -0.10
CA GLY A 439 -25.35 23.50 0.32
C GLY A 439 -26.18 23.27 1.59
N ALA A 440 -25.85 22.25 2.38
CA ALA A 440 -26.55 21.91 3.63
C ALA A 440 -25.60 21.95 4.87
N PRO A 441 -24.95 23.09 5.16
CA PRO A 441 -23.90 23.17 6.20
C PRO A 441 -24.41 22.95 7.64
N ASN A 442 -25.69 23.20 7.90
CA ASN A 442 -26.25 23.28 9.26
C ASN A 442 -26.88 21.96 9.74
N LEU A 443 -26.68 20.85 9.02
CA LEU A 443 -27.26 19.55 9.38
C LEU A 443 -26.52 18.84 10.52
N ILE A 444 -25.24 19.17 10.74
CA ILE A 444 -24.39 18.54 11.75
C ILE A 444 -23.80 19.66 12.63
N SER A 445 -23.96 19.52 13.95
CA SER A 445 -23.43 20.47 14.94
C SER A 445 -21.89 20.61 14.88
N ASP A 446 -21.35 21.70 15.43
CA ASP A 446 -19.91 21.94 15.53
C ASP A 446 -19.21 21.18 16.67
N ASN A 447 -19.95 20.75 17.70
CA ASN A 447 -19.40 20.21 18.96
C ASN A 447 -19.28 18.67 19.00
N MET A 448 -19.01 17.99 17.88
CA MET A 448 -18.93 16.52 17.86
C MET A 448 -17.49 16.03 17.87
N ASP A 449 -17.14 15.25 18.91
CA ASP A 449 -15.80 14.72 19.14
C ASP A 449 -15.39 13.61 18.16
N CYS A 450 -14.07 13.48 17.97
CA CYS A 450 -13.40 12.56 17.05
C CYS A 450 -13.52 11.06 17.39
N GLY A 451 -14.39 10.69 18.34
CA GLY A 451 -14.66 9.30 18.74
C GLY A 451 -13.56 8.59 19.53
N LEU A 452 -12.38 9.20 19.67
CA LEU A 452 -11.26 8.63 20.42
C LEU A 452 -11.29 9.05 21.89
N SER A 453 -10.75 8.18 22.75
CA SER A 453 -10.56 8.49 24.17
C SER A 453 -9.45 9.53 24.36
N TYR A 454 -9.53 10.31 25.44
CA TYR A 454 -8.50 11.31 25.77
C TYR A 454 -7.12 10.68 25.96
N SER A 455 -7.05 9.48 26.53
CA SER A 455 -5.79 8.74 26.72
C SER A 455 -5.13 8.41 25.39
N VAL A 456 -5.91 7.93 24.40
CA VAL A 456 -5.42 7.63 23.05
C VAL A 456 -4.95 8.91 22.35
N ILE A 457 -5.72 10.00 22.41
CA ILE A 457 -5.34 11.27 21.79
C ILE A 457 -4.02 11.79 22.38
N SER A 458 -3.91 11.78 23.70
CA SER A 458 -2.69 12.18 24.41
C SER A 458 -1.50 11.29 24.05
N TYR A 459 -1.72 9.98 23.96
CA TYR A 459 -0.69 9.02 23.56
C TYR A 459 -0.18 9.28 22.15
N LEU A 460 -1.07 9.38 21.16
CA LEU A 460 -0.71 9.67 19.77
C LEU A 460 0.02 11.02 19.63
N LYS A 461 -0.43 12.04 20.37
CA LYS A 461 0.24 13.35 20.39
C LYS A 461 1.65 13.24 20.95
N LYS A 462 1.83 12.51 22.05
CA LYS A 462 3.16 12.24 22.64
C LYS A 462 4.07 11.53 21.64
N LEU A 463 3.58 10.49 20.96
CA LEU A 463 4.34 9.77 19.93
C LEU A 463 4.76 10.69 18.77
N SER A 464 3.85 11.54 18.28
CA SER A 464 4.14 12.49 17.19
C SER A 464 5.21 13.52 17.56
N GLN A 465 5.36 13.83 18.85
CA GLN A 465 6.36 14.77 19.38
C GLN A 465 7.67 14.10 19.76
N GLN A 466 7.66 12.79 20.02
CA GLN A 466 8.83 12.00 20.39
C GLN A 466 9.69 11.57 19.20
N VAL A 467 9.42 12.06 17.99
CA VAL A 467 10.25 11.77 16.81
C VAL A 467 11.66 12.28 17.08
N VAL A 468 12.56 11.30 17.23
CA VAL A 468 13.97 11.50 17.53
C VAL A 468 14.59 12.26 16.35
N PRO A 469 15.16 13.47 16.55
CA PRO A 469 16.09 14.01 15.57
C PRO A 469 17.20 12.98 15.36
N GLU A 470 17.57 12.68 14.11
CA GLU A 470 18.55 11.65 13.71
C GLU A 470 19.84 11.58 14.57
N ASP A 471 20.16 12.63 15.32
CA ASP A 471 21.39 12.77 16.11
C ASP A 471 21.42 12.02 17.45
N HIS A 472 20.30 11.53 18.02
CA HIS A 472 20.33 10.90 19.37
C HIS A 472 20.14 9.38 19.43
N ALA A 473 19.74 8.72 18.33
CA ALA A 473 19.66 7.26 18.30
C ALA A 473 20.92 6.58 17.73
N LEU A 474 21.82 7.34 17.09
CA LEU A 474 22.96 6.80 16.34
C LEU A 474 24.33 7.34 16.81
N SER A 475 24.38 8.25 17.80
CA SER A 475 25.65 8.81 18.34
C SER A 475 25.89 8.57 19.83
N SER A 476 25.06 7.77 20.51
CA SER A 476 25.24 7.46 21.93
C SER A 476 24.93 5.99 22.22
N ALA A 477 25.81 5.11 21.75
CA ALA A 477 26.17 3.84 22.39
C ALA A 477 27.53 3.40 21.83
#